data_AF-A0A2V8UTI4-F1
#
_entry.id   AF-A0A2V8UTI4-F1
#
_cell.length_a   1.000
_cell.length_b   1.000
_cell.length_c   1.000
_cell.angle_alpha   90.00
_cell.angle_beta   90.00
_cell.angle_gamma   90.00
#
_symmetry.space_group_name_H-M   'P 1'
#
loop_
_entity.id
_entity.type
_entity.pdbx_description
1 polymer ?
#
loop_
_entity_poly.entity_id
_entity_poly.type
_entity_poly.pdbx_seq_one_letter_code
_entity_poly.pdbx_strand_id
1 'polypeptide(L)'
;MLCGSLLLTSFAAQAQIYGPGRYGDDDRYDRDDRGYRRDGPYYRRGAPSFERIQADLRYAESNSYRNHGEIKRFDKAREELREFQRAWNSGRFDRHELDDTIGAIQKVVDHGELRYRDREVLQRDVESLREFRTACRDYGARRW
;
A
#
# COMPACT_ATOMS: atom_id res chain seq x y z
N MET A 1 22.56 6.76 -10.30
CA MET A 1 21.49 6.52 -9.31
C MET A 1 20.68 5.33 -9.79
N LEU A 2 20.79 4.16 -9.17
CA LEU A 2 20.07 2.96 -9.60
C LEU A 2 19.80 2.04 -8.40
N CYS A 3 18.59 2.13 -7.82
CA CYS A 3 17.94 0.97 -7.17
C CYS A 3 16.98 0.26 -8.15
N GLY A 4 17.01 0.63 -9.43
CA GLY A 4 16.21 0.00 -10.47
C GLY A 4 16.80 0.23 -11.86
N SER A 5 17.48 -0.78 -12.39
CA SER A 5 17.71 -0.93 -13.82
C SER A 5 17.46 -2.37 -14.21
N LEU A 6 16.32 -2.59 -14.88
CA LEU A 6 16.20 -3.63 -15.89
C LEU A 6 15.15 -3.17 -16.90
N LEU A 7 15.66 -2.62 -17.99
CA LEU A 7 14.93 -2.40 -19.24
C LEU A 7 14.86 -3.74 -19.96
N LEU A 8 13.68 -4.31 -20.08
CA LEU A 8 13.35 -5.27 -21.12
C LEU A 8 12.11 -4.76 -21.85
N THR A 9 12.35 -4.17 -23.01
CA THR A 9 11.34 -3.91 -24.03
C THR A 9 10.96 -5.23 -24.69
N SER A 10 9.68 -5.58 -24.62
CA SER A 10 9.06 -6.52 -25.55
C SER A 10 7.64 -6.06 -25.81
N PHE A 11 7.38 -5.69 -27.07
CA PHE A 11 6.06 -5.39 -27.61
C PHE A 11 5.26 -6.70 -27.65
N ALA A 12 4.08 -6.71 -27.05
CA ALA A 12 3.04 -7.66 -27.38
C ALA A 12 1.69 -6.94 -27.27
N ALA A 13 1.17 -6.50 -28.42
CA ALA A 13 -0.20 -6.09 -28.55
C ALA A 13 -1.08 -7.33 -28.38
N GLN A 14 -1.86 -7.38 -27.29
CA GLN A 14 -2.88 -8.40 -27.12
C GLN A 14 -4.17 -7.69 -26.71
N ALA A 15 -4.99 -7.42 -27.71
CA ALA A 15 -6.38 -7.07 -27.54
C ALA A 15 -7.09 -8.26 -26.89
N GLN A 16 -7.54 -8.10 -25.64
CA GLN A 16 -8.42 -9.06 -24.98
C GLN A 16 -9.79 -8.41 -24.77
N ILE A 17 -10.59 -8.62 -25.80
CA ILE A 17 -12.05 -8.70 -25.91
C ILE A 17 -12.76 -8.75 -24.54
N TYR A 18 -13.50 -7.68 -24.23
CA TYR A 18 -14.38 -7.57 -23.08
C TYR A 18 -15.72 -8.27 -23.39
N GLY A 19 -15.97 -9.43 -22.78
CA GLY A 19 -17.26 -10.15 -22.85
C GLY A 19 -17.91 -10.23 -21.46
N PRO A 20 -19.22 -9.93 -21.32
CA PRO A 20 -19.87 -9.81 -20.00
C PRO A 20 -20.37 -11.18 -19.49
N GLY A 21 -19.82 -11.61 -18.35
CA GLY A 21 -20.26 -12.81 -17.61
C GLY A 21 -21.21 -12.44 -16.47
N ARG A 22 -22.31 -13.18 -16.38
CA ARG A 22 -23.54 -12.91 -15.62
C ARG A 22 -23.38 -13.08 -14.10
N TYR A 23 -24.19 -12.30 -13.38
CA TYR A 23 -24.42 -12.34 -11.93
C TYR A 23 -24.90 -13.72 -11.48
N GLY A 24 -24.25 -14.26 -10.44
CA GLY A 24 -24.77 -15.34 -9.61
C GLY A 24 -24.80 -14.83 -8.18
N ASP A 25 -26.01 -14.55 -7.71
CA ASP A 25 -26.36 -14.50 -6.29
C ASP A 25 -25.94 -15.81 -5.63
N ASP A 26 -25.19 -15.72 -4.52
CA ASP A 26 -25.47 -16.41 -3.26
C ASP A 26 -24.37 -16.05 -2.23
N ASP A 27 -24.76 -16.07 -0.96
CA ASP A 27 -23.90 -16.08 0.24
C ASP A 27 -23.42 -14.74 0.85
N ARG A 28 -24.34 -14.19 1.65
CA ARG A 28 -24.26 -12.95 2.45
C ARG A 28 -23.20 -12.91 3.58
N TYR A 29 -22.24 -13.84 3.64
CA TYR A 29 -21.16 -13.81 4.64
C TYR A 29 -19.74 -13.63 4.06
N ASP A 30 -19.58 -13.59 2.73
CA ASP A 30 -18.27 -13.47 2.05
C ASP A 30 -17.92 -12.06 1.54
N ARG A 31 -18.71 -11.04 1.89
CA ARG A 31 -18.53 -9.68 1.36
C ARG A 31 -17.32 -8.93 1.94
N ASP A 32 -16.92 -9.24 3.17
CA ASP A 32 -15.77 -8.58 3.82
C ASP A 32 -14.40 -9.13 3.37
N ASP A 33 -14.37 -10.32 2.76
CA ASP A 33 -13.11 -10.97 2.36
C ASP A 33 -12.59 -10.46 1.00
N ARG A 34 -13.48 -9.95 0.13
CA ARG A 34 -13.12 -9.50 -1.23
C ARG A 34 -12.22 -8.26 -1.27
N GLY A 35 -12.22 -7.43 -0.23
CA GLY A 35 -11.31 -6.27 -0.16
C GLY A 35 -9.85 -6.70 0.00
N TYR A 36 -9.63 -7.76 0.79
CA TYR A 36 -8.30 -8.22 1.19
C TYR A 36 -7.77 -9.40 0.37
N ARG A 37 -8.64 -10.14 -0.33
CA ARG A 37 -8.28 -11.25 -1.23
C ARG A 37 -7.72 -10.76 -2.57
N ARG A 38 -6.74 -9.86 -2.51
CA ARG A 38 -5.88 -9.44 -3.62
C ARG A 38 -4.44 -9.75 -3.23
N ASP A 39 -4.15 -11.04 -3.08
CA ASP A 39 -2.79 -11.62 -2.95
C ASP A 39 -2.00 -11.50 -4.26
N GLY A 40 -1.91 -10.27 -4.79
CA GLY A 40 -0.85 -9.93 -5.72
C GLY A 40 0.47 -9.82 -4.93
N PRO A 41 1.62 -9.98 -5.61
CA PRO A 41 2.92 -9.89 -4.94
C PRO A 41 3.00 -8.56 -4.17
N TYR A 42 3.28 -8.64 -2.86
CA TYR A 42 3.40 -7.47 -1.97
C TYR A 42 4.43 -6.49 -2.50
N TYR A 43 5.42 -7.01 -3.25
CA TYR A 43 6.50 -6.26 -3.86
C TYR A 43 6.36 -6.23 -5.39
N ARG A 44 6.33 -5.01 -5.97
CA ARG A 44 6.44 -4.77 -7.42
C ARG A 44 7.75 -4.04 -7.69
N ARG A 45 8.64 -4.64 -8.48
CA ARG A 45 9.98 -4.07 -8.79
C ARG A 45 10.81 -3.72 -7.55
N GLY A 46 10.74 -4.54 -6.49
CA GLY A 46 11.53 -4.35 -5.26
C GLY A 46 10.99 -3.30 -4.27
N ALA A 47 9.81 -2.73 -4.53
CA ALA A 47 9.10 -1.82 -3.61
C ALA A 47 7.72 -2.39 -3.25
N PRO A 48 7.17 -2.09 -2.06
CA PRO A 48 5.83 -2.53 -1.68
C PRO A 48 4.77 -1.90 -2.60
N SER A 49 3.60 -2.53 -2.69
CA SER A 49 2.48 -2.04 -3.48
C SER A 49 1.81 -0.83 -2.80
N PHE A 50 2.28 0.39 -3.07
CA PHE A 50 1.71 1.61 -2.49
C PHE A 50 0.22 1.79 -2.82
N GLU A 51 -0.22 1.34 -4.00
CA GLU A 51 -1.65 1.35 -4.37
C GLU A 51 -2.49 0.45 -3.48
N ARG A 52 -1.93 -0.69 -3.04
CA ARG A 52 -2.59 -1.61 -2.10
C ARG A 52 -2.71 -0.97 -0.72
N ILE A 53 -1.63 -0.41 -0.19
CA ILE A 53 -1.65 0.29 1.11
C ILE A 53 -2.68 1.44 1.10
N GLN A 54 -2.77 2.19 0.00
CA GLN A 54 -3.82 3.20 -0.17
C GLN A 54 -5.24 2.64 -0.21
N ALA A 55 -5.44 1.43 -0.71
CA ALA A 55 -6.73 0.75 -0.72
C ALA A 55 -7.08 0.24 0.68
N ASP A 56 -6.12 -0.34 1.39
CA ASP A 56 -6.29 -0.87 2.75
C ASP A 56 -6.59 0.27 3.74
N LEU A 57 -5.93 1.43 3.61
CA LEU A 57 -6.29 2.64 4.38
C LEU A 57 -7.72 3.11 4.11
N ARG A 58 -8.16 3.12 2.85
CA ARG A 58 -9.53 3.53 2.47
C ARG A 58 -10.57 2.56 3.00
N TYR A 59 -10.28 1.27 2.95
CA TYR A 59 -11.18 0.24 3.44
C TYR A 59 -11.30 0.31 4.97
N ALA A 60 -10.17 0.43 5.68
CA ALA A 60 -10.15 0.61 7.13
C ALA A 60 -10.90 1.88 7.59
N GLU A 61 -10.73 3.01 6.89
CA GLU A 61 -11.48 4.24 7.17
C GLU A 61 -12.99 4.06 6.94
N SER A 62 -13.38 3.32 5.89
CA SER A 62 -14.79 3.07 5.59
C SER A 62 -15.50 2.23 6.66
N ASN A 63 -14.72 1.40 7.38
CA ASN A 63 -15.17 0.48 8.42
C ASN A 63 -14.93 0.98 9.85
N SER A 64 -14.19 2.07 10.04
CA SER A 64 -13.94 2.64 11.37
C SER A 64 -15.16 3.43 11.86
N TYR A 65 -15.27 3.55 13.18
CA TYR A 65 -16.13 4.59 13.76
C TYR A 65 -15.61 5.96 13.30
N ARG A 66 -16.52 6.93 13.12
CA ARG A 66 -16.20 8.22 12.46
C ARG A 66 -16.15 9.35 13.46
N ASN A 67 -15.08 9.41 14.26
CA ASN A 67 -14.79 10.65 15.00
C ASN A 67 -13.83 11.57 14.21
N HIS A 68 -13.86 12.88 14.50
CA HIS A 68 -13.10 13.88 13.74
C HIS A 68 -11.58 13.70 13.86
N GLY A 69 -11.10 13.08 14.95
CA GLY A 69 -9.69 12.78 15.15
C GLY A 69 -9.18 11.66 14.24
N GLU A 70 -10.00 10.63 14.02
CA GLU A 70 -9.66 9.49 13.15
C GLU A 70 -9.56 9.89 11.69
N ILE A 71 -10.53 10.69 11.20
CA ILE A 71 -10.52 11.22 9.83
C ILE A 71 -9.19 11.92 9.54
N LYS A 72 -8.72 12.78 10.47
CA LYS A 72 -7.43 13.47 10.31
C LYS A 72 -6.23 12.54 10.26
N ARG A 73 -6.24 11.43 11.01
CA ARG A 73 -5.14 10.45 10.98
C ARG A 73 -5.12 9.70 9.65
N PHE A 74 -6.27 9.26 9.16
CA PHE A 74 -6.38 8.63 7.85
C PHE A 74 -6.01 9.59 6.71
N ASP A 75 -6.44 10.85 6.77
CA ASP A 75 -6.05 11.88 5.82
C ASP A 75 -4.53 12.06 5.79
N LYS A 76 -3.92 12.22 6.97
CA LYS A 76 -2.47 12.40 7.07
C LYS A 76 -1.71 11.18 6.55
N ALA A 77 -2.12 9.96 6.92
CA ALA A 77 -1.50 8.74 6.42
C ALA A 77 -1.57 8.62 4.90
N ARG A 78 -2.70 9.00 4.28
CA ARG A 78 -2.86 9.00 2.82
C ARG A 78 -2.04 10.09 2.14
N GLU A 79 -1.94 11.27 2.75
CA GLU A 79 -1.11 12.37 2.25
C GLU A 79 0.35 11.95 2.17
N GLU A 80 0.94 11.53 3.30
CA GLU A 80 2.35 11.11 3.38
C GLU A 80 2.67 9.99 2.37
N LEU A 81 1.81 8.97 2.31
CA LEU A 81 1.99 7.86 1.37
C LEU A 81 1.97 8.32 -0.09
N ARG A 82 1.12 9.28 -0.45
CA ARG A 82 1.07 9.83 -1.82
C ARG A 82 2.30 10.67 -2.13
N GLU A 83 2.78 11.47 -1.18
CA GLU A 83 3.98 12.28 -1.34
C GLU A 83 5.21 11.39 -1.55
N PHE A 84 5.39 10.40 -0.68
CA PHE A 84 6.46 9.41 -0.82
C PHE A 84 6.36 8.65 -2.15
N GLN A 85 5.16 8.18 -2.53
CA GLN A 85 4.98 7.47 -3.79
C GLN A 85 5.30 8.35 -5.01
N ARG A 86 4.94 9.65 -4.97
CA ARG A 86 5.28 10.59 -6.04
C ARG A 86 6.79 10.76 -6.16
N ALA A 87 7.49 11.00 -5.05
CA ALA A 87 8.94 11.10 -5.02
C ALA A 87 9.60 9.83 -5.56
N TRP A 88 9.19 8.66 -5.07
CA TRP A 88 9.68 7.37 -5.52
C TRP A 88 9.47 7.14 -7.02
N ASN A 89 8.28 7.43 -7.54
CA ASN A 89 7.96 7.28 -8.97
C ASN A 89 8.79 8.24 -9.85
N SER A 90 9.21 9.39 -9.32
CA SER A 90 10.16 10.29 -9.98
C SER A 90 11.63 9.86 -9.88
N GLY A 91 11.92 8.71 -9.24
CA GLY A 91 13.26 8.20 -9.03
C GLY A 91 13.99 8.79 -7.81
N ARG A 92 13.29 9.57 -6.97
CA ARG A 92 13.83 10.13 -5.73
C ARG A 92 13.44 9.26 -4.55
N PHE A 93 14.42 8.60 -3.95
CA PHE A 93 14.23 7.97 -2.65
C PHE A 93 14.53 9.00 -1.56
N ASP A 94 13.50 9.40 -0.81
CA ASP A 94 13.63 10.20 0.39
C ASP A 94 13.32 9.33 1.62
N ARG A 95 14.32 9.14 2.47
CA ARG A 95 14.18 8.34 3.69
C ARG A 95 13.28 9.03 4.70
N HIS A 96 13.33 10.35 4.80
CA HIS A 96 12.56 11.10 5.76
C HIS A 96 11.06 10.98 5.43
N GLU A 97 10.70 11.17 4.16
CA GLU A 97 9.31 10.98 3.69
C GLU A 97 8.80 9.54 3.92
N LEU A 98 9.67 8.53 3.76
CA LEU A 98 9.31 7.13 4.09
C LEU A 98 9.09 6.92 5.59
N ASP A 99 9.96 7.50 6.43
CA ASP A 99 9.84 7.43 7.89
C ASP A 99 8.56 8.14 8.38
N ASP A 100 8.21 9.28 7.79
CA ASP A 100 6.97 10.01 8.07
C ASP A 100 5.73 9.23 7.64
N THR A 101 5.78 8.61 6.46
CA THR A 101 4.72 7.69 5.98
C THR A 101 4.51 6.53 6.95
N ILE A 102 5.58 5.84 7.36
CA ILE A 102 5.52 4.75 8.33
C ILE A 102 4.91 5.24 9.65
N GLY A 103 5.35 6.39 10.14
CA GLY A 103 4.87 6.98 11.39
C GLY A 103 3.38 7.35 11.32
N ALA A 104 2.92 7.90 10.20
CA ALA A 104 1.52 8.28 10.02
C ALA A 104 0.59 7.05 9.98
N ILE A 105 0.97 5.98 9.26
CA ILE A 105 0.19 4.74 9.21
C ILE A 105 0.22 4.03 10.58
N GLN A 106 1.37 3.99 11.26
CA GLN A 106 1.44 3.41 12.61
C GLN A 106 0.51 4.14 13.59
N LYS A 107 0.37 5.47 13.49
CA LYS A 107 -0.58 6.22 14.33
C LYS A 107 -2.05 5.84 14.05
N VAL A 108 -2.40 5.47 12.82
CA VAL A 108 -3.73 4.93 12.49
C VAL A 108 -3.91 3.58 13.14
N VAL A 109 -2.91 2.69 13.06
CA VAL A 109 -2.91 1.39 13.74
C VAL A 109 -3.07 1.59 15.24
N ASP A 110 -2.21 2.36 15.89
CA ASP A 110 -2.16 2.46 17.36
C ASP A 110 -3.38 3.13 17.97
N HIS A 111 -3.94 4.16 17.31
CA HIS A 111 -4.94 5.04 17.89
C HIS A 111 -6.28 5.08 17.15
N GLY A 112 -6.44 4.33 16.06
CA GLY A 112 -7.72 4.20 15.37
C GLY A 112 -8.63 3.18 16.06
N GLU A 113 -9.94 3.46 16.09
CA GLU A 113 -10.98 2.48 16.42
C GLU A 113 -11.20 1.56 15.21
N LEU A 114 -10.15 0.79 14.90
CA LEU A 114 -10.13 -0.17 13.82
C LEU A 114 -10.74 -1.50 14.27
N ARG A 115 -11.45 -2.16 13.35
CA ARG A 115 -11.74 -3.59 13.51
C ARG A 115 -10.42 -4.36 13.60
N TYR A 116 -10.42 -5.47 14.33
CA TYR A 116 -9.22 -6.31 14.53
C TYR A 116 -8.53 -6.66 13.20
N ARG A 117 -9.33 -7.06 12.20
CA ARG A 117 -8.84 -7.43 10.86
C ARG A 117 -8.17 -6.26 10.14
N ASP A 118 -8.78 -5.08 10.18
CA ASP A 118 -8.25 -3.89 9.51
C ASP A 118 -6.92 -3.45 10.14
N ARG A 119 -6.84 -3.54 11.48
CA ARG A 119 -5.60 -3.30 12.23
C ARG A 119 -4.49 -4.24 11.82
N GLU A 120 -4.77 -5.54 11.71
CA GLU A 120 -3.79 -6.54 11.30
C GLU A 120 -3.27 -6.29 9.88
N VAL A 121 -4.14 -5.90 8.94
CA VAL A 121 -3.72 -5.61 7.56
C VAL A 121 -2.84 -4.36 7.50
N LEU A 122 -3.24 -3.26 8.16
CA LEU A 122 -2.42 -2.06 8.20
C LEU A 122 -1.09 -2.28 8.94
N GLN A 123 -1.05 -3.18 9.92
CA GLN A 123 0.18 -3.59 10.58
C GLN A 123 1.16 -4.29 9.61
N ARG A 124 0.66 -5.20 8.76
CA ARG A 124 1.47 -5.85 7.71
C ARG A 124 1.98 -4.85 6.67
N ASP A 125 1.20 -3.82 6.35
CA ASP A 125 1.63 -2.74 5.47
C ASP A 125 2.78 -1.93 6.08
N VAL A 126 2.69 -1.61 7.38
CA VAL A 126 3.78 -0.94 8.11
C VAL A 126 5.06 -1.79 8.11
N GLU A 127 4.94 -3.09 8.33
CA GLU A 127 6.07 -4.02 8.29
C GLU A 127 6.73 -4.05 6.91
N SER A 128 5.92 -4.11 5.85
CA SER A 128 6.40 -4.08 4.46
C SER A 128 7.15 -2.79 4.11
N LEU A 129 6.69 -1.64 4.62
CA LEU A 129 7.40 -0.37 4.46
C LEU A 129 8.73 -0.33 5.23
N ARG A 130 8.80 -0.93 6.42
CA ARG A 130 10.04 -1.05 7.22
C ARG A 130 11.05 -1.99 6.57
N GLU A 131 10.60 -3.10 6.03
CA GLU A 131 11.41 -4.04 5.23
C GLU A 131 11.99 -3.31 4.02
N PHE A 132 11.14 -2.59 3.28
CA PHE A 132 11.55 -1.79 2.14
C PHE A 132 12.61 -0.72 2.51
N ARG A 133 12.40 0.00 3.61
CA ARG A 133 13.39 0.96 4.15
C ARG A 133 14.74 0.30 4.40
N THR A 134 14.73 -0.90 5.00
CA THR A 134 15.94 -1.67 5.31
C THR A 134 16.65 -2.11 4.03
N ALA A 135 15.90 -2.65 3.06
CA ALA A 135 16.45 -3.02 1.76
C ALA A 135 17.12 -1.82 1.06
N CYS A 136 16.45 -0.66 0.99
CA CYS A 136 17.02 0.55 0.40
C CYS A 136 18.28 1.04 1.13
N ARG A 137 18.32 0.96 2.47
CA ARG A 137 19.51 1.30 3.27
C ARG A 137 20.69 0.40 2.92
N ASP A 138 20.48 -0.91 2.85
CA ASP A 138 21.54 -1.88 2.59
C ASP A 138 22.13 -1.71 1.18
N TYR A 139 21.29 -1.41 0.18
CA TYR A 139 21.77 -1.07 -1.16
C TYR A 139 22.60 0.22 -1.19
N GLY A 140 22.27 1.22 -0.37
CA GLY A 140 23.07 2.44 -0.22
C GLY A 140 24.42 2.21 0.46
N ALA A 141 24.47 1.27 1.43
CA ALA A 141 25.66 0.96 2.21
C ALA A 141 26.71 0.11 1.44
N ARG A 142 26.28 -0.79 0.55
CA ARG A 142 27.18 -1.67 -0.25
C ARG A 142 27.91 -0.95 -1.40
N ARG A 143 27.75 0.38 -1.53
CA ARG A 143 28.32 1.19 -2.62
C ARG A 143 29.66 1.85 -2.26
N TRP A 144 30.26 1.49 -1.13
CA TRP A 144 31.51 2.07 -0.62
C TRP A 144 32.44 0.98 -0.12
#